data_AF-A0AAD3ND72-F1
#
_entry.id   AF-A0AAD3ND72-F1
#
_cell.length_a   1.000
_cell.length_b   1.000
_cell.length_c   1.000
_cell.angle_alpha   90.00
_cell.angle_beta   90.00
_cell.angle_gamma   90.00
#
_symmetry.space_group_name_H-M   'P 1'
#
loop_
_entity.id
_entity.type
_entity.pdbx_description
1 polymer ?
#
loop_
_entity_poly.entity_id
_entity_poly.type
_entity_poly.pdbx_seq_one_letter_code
_entity_poly.pdbx_strand_id
1 'polypeptide(L)'
;MSKFHPGYQAPLCCIKTEQDSQPQHTCCRHQRVAFQLPPCQLINQTVSLEKEGCPKCHPVETTICSGHCITKDPVIKIPFSNVYQHVCTYRDFYYKTFELPDCPPGVDPTVTYPVALSCHCGRCAMDTSDCTFESLQPNFCTNDIPFYY
;
A
#
# COMPACT_ATOMS: atom_id res chain seq x y z
N MET A 1 -6.47 -4.28 -18.52
CA MET A 1 -5.24 -4.45 -17.70
C MET A 1 -5.65 -4.95 -16.31
N SER A 2 -4.99 -5.96 -15.72
CA SER A 2 -5.33 -6.44 -14.37
C SER A 2 -4.97 -5.36 -13.34
N LYS A 3 -5.96 -4.87 -12.57
CA LYS A 3 -5.73 -3.87 -11.53
C LYS A 3 -5.29 -4.58 -10.25
N PHE A 4 -4.00 -4.55 -9.98
CA PHE A 4 -3.44 -4.94 -8.69
C PHE A 4 -3.22 -3.65 -7.89
N HIS A 5 -3.97 -3.48 -6.80
CA HIS A 5 -3.72 -2.41 -5.84
C HIS A 5 -2.86 -3.01 -4.72
N PRO A 6 -1.52 -2.86 -4.76
CA PRO A 6 -0.72 -3.18 -3.60
C PRO A 6 -1.25 -2.35 -2.44
N GLY A 7 -1.75 -3.00 -1.40
CA GLY A 7 -2.18 -2.35 -0.17
C GLY A 7 -0.98 -1.72 0.50
N TYR A 8 -0.63 -0.52 0.05
CA TYR A 8 0.30 0.35 0.74
C TYR A 8 -0.46 0.98 1.89
N GLN A 9 -0.29 0.42 3.08
CA GLN A 9 -0.48 1.18 4.31
C GLN A 9 0.79 2.03 4.48
N ALA A 10 0.79 3.23 3.89
CA ALA A 10 1.84 4.20 4.15
C ALA A 10 1.81 4.57 5.66
N PRO A 11 2.96 4.88 6.28
CA PRO A 11 2.95 5.50 7.60
C PRO A 11 2.22 6.85 7.56
N LEU A 12 1.60 7.17 8.70
CA LEU A 12 1.05 8.43 9.20
C LEU A 12 1.89 9.73 8.99
N CYS A 13 2.81 9.83 8.03
CA CYS A 13 3.64 11.01 7.82
C CYS A 13 2.99 12.11 6.95
N CYS A 14 1.71 12.39 7.19
CA CYS A 14 1.04 13.62 6.75
C CYS A 14 0.29 14.28 7.92
N ILE A 15 0.93 14.45 9.08
CA ILE A 15 0.55 15.57 9.96
C ILE A 15 1.26 16.81 9.44
N LYS A 16 0.55 17.61 8.65
CA LYS A 16 0.93 18.99 8.35
C LYS A 16 1.09 19.73 9.68
N THR A 17 2.30 20.10 10.06
CA THR A 17 2.52 21.16 11.04
C THR A 17 3.14 22.36 10.33
N GLU A 18 2.28 23.23 9.79
CA GLU A 18 2.51 24.70 9.72
C GLU A 18 1.14 25.37 9.89
N GLN A 19 0.73 25.69 11.12
CA GLN A 19 0.98 26.95 11.86
C GLN A 19 -0.08 28.03 11.53
N ASP A 20 -1.17 28.07 12.29
CA ASP A 20 -1.82 29.34 12.64
C ASP A 20 -2.38 29.30 14.09
N SER A 21 -1.90 30.29 14.86
CA SER A 21 -2.46 30.98 16.04
C SER A 21 -3.05 30.26 17.28
N GLN A 22 -2.24 30.29 18.36
CA GLN A 22 -2.58 30.64 19.77
C GLN A 22 -3.28 29.60 20.71
N PRO A 23 -3.14 29.71 22.06
CA PRO A 23 -2.11 29.01 22.83
C PRO A 23 -2.71 28.15 23.95
N GLN A 24 -2.73 26.82 23.82
CA GLN A 24 -2.91 25.91 24.97
C GLN A 24 -2.05 24.66 24.77
N HIS A 25 -0.74 24.85 24.62
CA HIS A 25 0.22 23.74 24.64
C HIS A 25 0.45 23.32 26.09
N THR A 26 -0.47 22.51 26.61
CA THR A 26 -0.12 21.54 27.66
C THR A 26 0.94 20.64 27.04
N CYS A 27 2.21 20.95 27.33
CA CYS A 27 3.33 20.05 27.09
C CYS A 27 2.91 18.67 27.58
N CYS A 28 2.88 17.67 26.69
CA CYS A 28 2.52 16.29 27.04
C CYS A 28 3.46 15.79 28.14
N ARG A 29 3.02 15.99 29.38
CA ARG A 29 3.58 15.44 30.59
C ARG A 29 3.30 13.95 30.55
N HIS A 30 4.36 13.16 30.35
CA HIS A 30 4.43 11.73 30.63
C HIS A 30 3.22 10.88 30.19
N GLN A 31 3.24 10.42 28.93
CA GLN A 31 2.76 9.08 28.62
C GLN A 31 3.72 8.45 27.60
N ARG A 32 4.62 7.61 28.11
CA ARG A 32 5.43 6.68 27.30
C ARG A 32 4.50 5.62 26.72
N VAL A 33 3.79 5.95 25.66
CA VAL A 33 3.29 4.93 24.74
C VAL A 33 3.99 5.21 23.43
N ALA A 34 5.18 4.61 23.27
CA ALA A 34 5.75 4.45 21.95
C ALA A 34 4.75 3.60 21.18
N PHE A 35 4.05 4.21 20.23
CA PHE A 35 3.19 3.47 19.30
C PHE A 35 4.12 2.56 18.50
N GLN A 36 4.29 1.31 18.96
CA GLN A 36 5.11 0.32 18.29
C GLN A 36 4.37 -0.14 17.04
N LEU A 37 4.54 0.63 15.97
CA LEU A 37 4.06 0.25 14.65
C LEU A 37 4.84 -1.00 14.19
N PRO A 38 4.17 -1.99 13.57
CA PRO A 38 4.84 -3.18 13.09
C PRO A 38 5.92 -2.80 12.07
N PRO A 39 7.15 -3.33 12.19
CA PRO A 39 8.22 -3.04 11.23
C PRO A 39 7.87 -3.61 9.86
N CYS A 40 8.51 -3.07 8.82
CA CYS A 40 8.38 -3.59 7.46
C CYS A 40 8.72 -5.09 7.41
N GLN A 41 7.73 -5.90 7.05
CA GLN A 41 7.82 -7.36 7.05
C GLN A 41 6.90 -7.98 6.00
N LEU A 42 7.14 -9.26 5.75
CA LEU A 42 6.29 -10.08 4.91
C LEU A 42 5.05 -10.51 5.69
N ILE A 43 3.87 -10.33 5.11
CA ILE A 43 2.60 -10.78 5.69
C ILE A 43 1.79 -11.58 4.67
N ASN A 44 0.96 -12.50 5.15
CA ASN A 44 -0.07 -13.11 4.32
C ASN A 44 -1.27 -12.18 4.26
N GLN A 45 -1.76 -11.93 3.06
CA GLN A 45 -2.94 -11.11 2.84
C GLN A 45 -3.78 -11.69 1.70
N THR A 46 -5.09 -11.63 1.89
CA THR A 46 -6.06 -11.93 0.83
C THR A 46 -6.16 -10.76 -0.13
N VAL A 47 -5.94 -11.04 -1.41
CA VAL A 47 -6.04 -10.08 -2.50
C VAL A 47 -7.15 -10.51 -3.45
N SER A 48 -7.98 -9.57 -3.89
CA SER A 48 -9.03 -9.84 -4.88
C SER A 48 -8.46 -9.68 -6.29
N LEU A 49 -8.46 -10.77 -7.06
CA LEU A 49 -8.05 -10.75 -8.46
C LEU A 49 -9.21 -10.32 -9.34
N GLU A 50 -9.00 -9.28 -10.15
CA GLU A 50 -9.98 -8.73 -11.09
C GLU A 50 -9.39 -8.67 -12.50
N LYS A 51 -10.23 -8.97 -13.49
CA LYS A 51 -9.93 -8.82 -14.92
C LYS A 51 -11.12 -8.18 -15.61
N GLU A 52 -10.84 -7.14 -16.40
CA GLU A 52 -11.83 -6.51 -17.27
C GLU A 52 -12.45 -7.55 -18.22
N GLY A 53 -13.78 -7.63 -18.24
CA GLY A 53 -14.52 -8.61 -19.03
C GLY A 53 -14.94 -9.86 -18.27
N CYS A 54 -14.40 -10.12 -17.08
CA CYS A 54 -14.88 -11.19 -16.20
C CYS A 54 -15.87 -10.63 -15.16
N PRO A 55 -16.97 -11.35 -14.85
CA PRO A 55 -18.08 -10.82 -14.04
C PRO A 55 -17.81 -10.80 -12.54
N LYS A 56 -16.83 -11.56 -12.05
CA LYS A 56 -16.56 -11.73 -10.61
C LYS A 56 -15.08 -11.58 -10.32
N CYS A 57 -14.75 -11.11 -9.13
CA CYS A 57 -13.40 -11.18 -8.60
C CYS A 57 -13.16 -12.52 -7.90
N HIS A 58 -11.89 -12.90 -7.77
CA HIS A 58 -11.51 -14.10 -7.04
C HIS A 58 -10.50 -13.77 -5.93
N PRO A 59 -10.82 -14.00 -4.65
CA PRO A 59 -9.90 -13.77 -3.55
C PRO A 59 -8.82 -14.86 -3.51
N VAL A 60 -7.56 -14.47 -3.43
CA VAL A 60 -6.42 -15.37 -3.26
C VAL A 60 -5.57 -14.95 -2.08
N GLU A 61 -5.09 -15.91 -1.29
CA GLU A 61 -4.09 -15.65 -0.28
C GLU A 61 -2.70 -15.56 -0.94
N THR A 62 -1.99 -14.47 -0.68
CA THR A 62 -0.64 -14.23 -1.18
C THR A 62 0.20 -13.52 -0.12
N THR A 63 1.51 -13.54 -0.28
CA THR A 63 2.42 -12.78 0.57
C THR A 63 2.64 -11.39 -0.01
N ILE A 64 2.54 -10.37 0.84
CA ILE A 64 2.82 -8.96 0.50
C ILE A 64 3.74 -8.32 1.53
N CYS A 65 4.27 -7.15 1.21
CA CYS A 65 5.00 -6.31 2.16
C CYS A 65 4.09 -5.31 2.85
N SER A 66 4.17 -5.28 4.18
CA SER A 66 3.42 -4.34 5.01
C SER A 66 4.22 -3.97 6.25
N GLY A 67 3.87 -2.84 6.87
CA GLY A 67 4.54 -2.32 8.04
C GLY A 67 5.30 -1.03 7.75
N HIS A 68 6.14 -0.64 8.70
CA HIS A 68 6.63 0.74 8.79
C HIS A 68 8.14 0.82 8.67
N CYS A 69 8.59 1.93 8.11
CA CYS A 69 9.99 2.28 7.94
C CYS A 69 10.31 3.53 8.76
N ILE A 70 11.53 3.57 9.30
CA ILE A 70 12.00 4.73 10.04
C ILE A 70 12.26 5.86 9.05
N THR A 71 11.55 6.97 9.24
CA THR A 71 11.78 8.22 8.52
C THR A 71 12.47 9.23 9.43
N LYS A 72 13.22 10.15 8.83
CA LYS A 72 13.86 11.27 9.53
C LYS A 72 13.36 12.57 8.93
N ASP A 73 12.94 13.48 9.77
CA ASP A 73 12.61 14.85 9.36
C ASP A 73 13.86 15.73 9.56
N PRO A 74 14.43 16.34 8.51
CA PRO A 74 15.58 17.21 8.66
C PRO A 74 15.25 18.42 9.52
N VAL A 75 16.07 18.67 10.55
CA VAL A 75 15.91 19.82 11.45
C VAL A 75 15.97 21.16 10.71
N ILE A 76 16.76 21.23 9.63
CA ILE A 76 16.88 22.41 8.78
C ILE A 76 16.22 22.10 7.44
N LYS A 77 15.11 22.79 7.14
CA LYS A 77 14.43 22.73 5.84
C LYS A 77 15.20 23.57 4.81
N ILE A 78 16.21 22.99 4.18
CA ILE A 78 16.98 23.66 3.12
C ILE A 78 16.20 23.52 1.80
N PRO A 79 15.89 24.63 1.10
CA PRO A 79 15.33 24.57 -0.25
C PRO A 79 16.25 23.73 -1.15
N PHE A 80 15.67 22.81 -1.95
CA PHE A 80 16.41 21.92 -2.85
C PHE A 80 17.24 20.81 -2.18
N SER A 81 17.08 20.57 -0.87
CA SER A 81 17.64 19.36 -0.25
C SER A 81 16.87 18.11 -0.70
N ASN A 82 17.62 17.09 -1.16
CA ASN A 82 17.06 15.80 -1.53
C ASN A 82 16.74 14.99 -0.26
N VAL A 83 15.56 15.20 0.30
CA VAL A 83 15.05 14.39 1.42
C VAL A 83 14.26 13.23 0.83
N TYR A 84 14.76 12.01 1.01
CA TYR A 84 14.05 10.81 0.60
C TYR A 84 13.43 10.14 1.82
N GLN A 85 12.13 9.87 1.73
CA GLN A 85 11.42 9.05 2.70
C GLN A 85 11.44 7.60 2.22
N HIS A 86 11.69 6.69 3.16
CA HIS A 86 11.65 5.26 2.89
C HIS A 86 10.26 4.71 3.20
N VAL A 87 9.76 3.87 2.31
CA VAL A 87 8.51 3.11 2.47
C VAL A 87 8.83 1.62 2.50
N CYS A 88 7.92 0.82 3.06
CA CYS A 88 8.02 -0.63 3.01
C CYS A 88 7.65 -1.10 1.61
N THR A 89 8.59 -1.67 0.87
CA THR A 89 8.39 -2.09 -0.53
C THR A 89 9.06 -3.43 -0.81
N TYR A 90 8.71 -4.03 -1.94
CA TYR A 90 9.15 -5.37 -2.31
C TYR A 90 10.63 -5.31 -2.65
N ARG A 91 11.43 -6.22 -2.09
CA ARG A 91 12.81 -6.41 -2.51
C ARG A 91 12.88 -7.51 -3.56
N ASP A 92 12.42 -8.70 -3.18
CA ASP A 92 12.33 -9.85 -4.05
C ASP A 92 10.87 -10.32 -4.11
N PHE A 93 10.38 -10.63 -5.31
CA PHE A 93 9.05 -11.16 -5.55
C PHE A 93 9.05 -11.96 -6.87
N TYR A 94 8.04 -12.80 -7.06
CA TYR A 94 7.81 -13.48 -8.33
C TYR A 94 6.36 -13.29 -8.77
N TYR A 95 6.12 -13.45 -10.07
CA TYR A 95 4.76 -13.38 -10.61
C TYR A 95 4.13 -14.76 -10.61
N LYS A 96 2.88 -14.82 -10.16
CA LYS A 96 2.03 -15.99 -10.26
C LYS A 96 0.84 -15.67 -11.14
N THR A 97 0.39 -16.66 -11.89
CA THR A 97 -0.73 -16.55 -12.81
C THR A 97 -1.91 -17.37 -12.29
N PHE A 98 -3.12 -16.84 -12.44
CA PHE A 98 -4.37 -17.47 -12.05
C PHE A 98 -5.40 -17.28 -13.17
N GLU A 99 -6.14 -18.34 -13.49
CA GLU A 99 -7.23 -18.30 -14.46
C GLU A 99 -8.55 -18.10 -13.72
N LEU A 100 -9.22 -16.97 -13.97
CA LEU A 100 -10.51 -16.67 -13.38
C LEU A 100 -11.59 -17.62 -13.94
N PRO A 101 -12.42 -18.22 -13.07
CA PRO A 101 -13.58 -18.98 -13.54
C PRO A 101 -14.65 -18.05 -14.13
N ASP A 102 -15.54 -18.61 -14.94
CA ASP A 102 -16.75 -17.94 -15.44
C ASP A 102 -16.53 -16.71 -16.34
N CYS A 103 -15.34 -16.55 -16.95
CA CYS A 103 -15.12 -15.49 -17.94
C CYS A 103 -15.82 -15.82 -19.29
N PRO A 104 -16.43 -14.83 -19.97
CA PRO A 104 -17.09 -15.04 -21.26
C PRO A 104 -16.13 -15.50 -22.38
N PRO A 105 -16.65 -16.18 -23.43
CA PRO A 105 -15.85 -16.55 -24.60
C PRO A 105 -15.23 -15.32 -25.27
N GLY A 106 -13.93 -15.38 -25.57
CA GLY A 106 -13.18 -14.28 -26.20
C GLY A 106 -12.56 -13.28 -25.22
N VAL A 107 -12.78 -13.44 -23.91
CA VAL A 107 -12.05 -12.72 -22.85
C VAL A 107 -10.91 -13.59 -22.35
N ASP A 108 -9.72 -13.01 -22.17
CA ASP A 108 -8.59 -13.70 -21.53
C ASP A 108 -8.84 -13.80 -20.00
N PRO A 109 -9.05 -15.01 -19.44
CA PRO A 109 -9.34 -15.19 -18.01
C PRO A 109 -8.09 -15.04 -17.13
N THR A 110 -6.93 -14.87 -17.74
CA THR A 110 -5.63 -14.96 -17.06
C THR A 110 -5.30 -13.66 -16.33
N VAL A 111 -4.99 -13.76 -15.03
CA VAL A 111 -4.52 -12.66 -14.19
C VAL A 111 -3.14 -13.01 -13.64
N THR A 112 -2.20 -12.07 -13.74
CA THR A 112 -0.86 -12.20 -13.19
C THR A 112 -0.69 -11.24 -12.01
N TYR A 113 -0.26 -11.74 -10.87
CA TYR A 113 -0.10 -10.98 -9.63
C TYR A 113 1.24 -11.29 -8.94
N PRO A 114 1.82 -10.33 -8.19
CA PRO A 114 3.09 -10.54 -7.50
C PRO A 114 2.89 -11.30 -6.17
N VAL A 115 3.88 -12.12 -5.84
CA VAL A 115 4.01 -12.82 -4.56
C VAL A 115 5.34 -12.41 -3.94
N ALA A 116 5.29 -11.70 -2.82
CA ALA A 116 6.49 -11.18 -2.18
C ALA A 116 7.30 -12.30 -1.51
N LEU A 117 8.61 -12.28 -1.71
CA LEU A 117 9.57 -13.17 -1.04
C LEU A 117 10.30 -12.44 0.09
N SER A 118 10.56 -11.15 -0.09
CA SER A 118 11.26 -10.32 0.89
C SER A 118 10.83 -8.85 0.79
N CYS A 119 10.93 -8.15 1.92
CA CYS A 119 10.52 -6.75 2.08
C CYS A 119 11.68 -5.90 2.57
N HIS A 120 11.70 -4.63 2.19
CA HIS A 120 12.69 -3.69 2.69
C HIS A 120 12.18 -2.26 2.73
N CYS A 121 12.88 -1.43 3.51
CA CYS A 121 12.70 0.01 3.52
C CYS A 121 13.52 0.64 2.39
N GLY A 122 12.84 1.16 1.38
CA GLY A 122 13.45 1.69 0.16
C GLY A 122 12.71 2.93 -0.34
N ARG A 123 13.21 3.55 -1.41
CA ARG A 123 12.42 4.57 -2.11
C ARG A 123 11.25 3.87 -2.81
N CYS A 124 10.09 4.52 -2.84
CA CYS A 124 8.97 4.01 -3.61
C CYS A 124 9.30 4.08 -5.10
N ALA A 125 9.12 2.96 -5.81
CA ALA A 125 9.41 2.82 -7.23
C ALA A 125 8.18 3.27 -8.04
N MET A 126 8.18 4.53 -8.50
CA MET A 126 7.04 5.14 -9.21
C MET A 126 6.76 4.54 -10.60
N ASP A 127 7.67 3.73 -11.12
CA ASP A 127 7.53 3.01 -12.39
C ASP A 127 6.63 1.76 -12.26
N THR A 128 6.55 1.19 -11.05
CA THR A 128 5.94 -0.11 -10.79
C THR A 128 4.94 -0.10 -9.62
N SER A 129 4.89 0.98 -8.84
CA SER A 129 4.05 1.13 -7.65
C SER A 129 3.39 2.51 -7.59
N ASP A 130 2.15 2.53 -7.13
CA ASP A 130 1.43 3.75 -6.81
C ASP A 130 1.88 4.28 -5.45
N CYS A 131 2.71 5.33 -5.47
CA CYS A 131 3.26 5.95 -4.26
C CYS A 131 2.29 6.97 -3.65
N THR A 132 1.19 6.49 -3.07
CA THR A 132 0.14 7.32 -2.46
C THR A 132 0.11 7.22 -0.93
N PHE A 133 -0.60 8.15 -0.27
CA PHE A 133 -0.81 8.10 1.18
C PHE A 133 -1.82 7.00 1.57
N GLU A 134 -2.90 6.88 0.81
CA GLU A 134 -3.90 5.83 0.96
C GLU A 134 -4.14 5.16 -0.40
N SER A 135 -4.30 3.84 -0.35
CA SER A 135 -4.65 2.99 -1.49
C SER A 135 -5.94 2.24 -1.17
N LEU A 136 -6.56 1.68 -2.21
CA LEU A 136 -7.65 0.72 -2.02
C LEU A 136 -7.15 -0.48 -1.22
N GLN A 137 -8.04 -1.08 -0.43
CA GLN A 137 -7.70 -2.29 0.30
C GLN A 137 -7.40 -3.44 -0.70
N PRO A 138 -6.45 -4.34 -0.41
CA PRO A 138 -6.07 -5.39 -1.36
C PRO A 138 -7.18 -6.39 -1.72
N ASN A 139 -8.16 -6.54 -0.83
CA ASN A 139 -9.35 -7.36 -1.04
C ASN A 139 -10.50 -6.62 -1.75
N PHE A 140 -10.29 -5.36 -2.15
CA PHE A 140 -11.30 -4.59 -2.86
C PHE A 140 -11.58 -5.17 -4.25
N CYS A 141 -12.85 -5.25 -4.61
CA CYS A 141 -13.33 -5.71 -5.90
C CYS A 141 -14.33 -4.70 -6.46
N THR A 142 -14.11 -4.25 -7.69
CA THR A 142 -14.98 -3.23 -8.31
C THR A 142 -16.35 -3.81 -8.68
N ASN A 143 -16.41 -5.11 -9.00
CA ASN A 143 -17.65 -5.80 -9.35
C ASN A 143 -18.61 -6.00 -8.16
N ASP A 144 -18.12 -5.87 -6.92
CA ASP A 144 -18.94 -5.96 -5.72
C ASP A 144 -19.69 -4.66 -5.41
N ILE A 145 -19.40 -3.57 -6.12
CA ILE A 145 -20.15 -2.32 -6.00
C ILE A 145 -21.51 -2.52 -6.67
N PRO A 146 -22.62 -2.56 -5.91
CA PRO A 146 -23.93 -2.55 -6.54
C PRO A 146 -24.09 -1.15 -7.15
N PHE A 147 -24.14 -1.08 -8.47
CA PHE A 147 -24.61 0.11 -9.17
C PHE A 147 -26.10 0.29 -8.84
N TYR A 148 -26.40 0.85 -7.67
CA TYR A 148 -27.72 1.37 -7.36
C TYR A 148 -27.91 2.62 -8.23
N TYR A 149 -28.64 2.45 -9.34
CA TYR A 149 -29.37 3.52 -10.00
C TYR A 149 -30.76 3.64 -9.40
#